data_AF-A0A563U5A9-F1
#
_entry.id   AF-A0A563U5A9-F1
#
_cell.length_a   1.000
_cell.length_b   1.000
_cell.length_c   1.000
_cell.angle_alpha   90.00
_cell.angle_beta   90.00
_cell.angle_gamma   90.00
#
_symmetry.space_group_name_H-M   'P 1'
#
loop_
_entity.id
_entity.type
_entity.pdbx_description
1 polymer ?
#
loop_
_entity_poly.entity_id
_entity_poly.type
_entity_poly.pdbx_seq_one_letter_code
_entity_poly.pdbx_strand_id
1 'polypeptide(L)'
;MKTTKQLLSVLLIGTALLGACKKDKDAATPAPTITGLEVGAGNNKTAHPGNDLHVEAQISAPGNIRNVVLSIQPENGSGWQVNTTYTENLAGLKNAEFHEHIDVPGDAAQGKYHGHLTVTDENGQKTETEFDLNVTADPTLPSATGFEVGLNAAGNDLHAEASITAPNKIASITIEVHGAGWEKEVVYTDAAMVGQTTYNLHKHVDVTAAPKGHYHVHLKVIDQAGKQNEFEEHFDKP
;
A
#
# COMPACT_ATOMS: atom_id res chain seq x y z
N MET A 1 -9.49 8.65 102.21
CA MET A 1 -10.25 9.02 101.00
C MET A 1 -9.26 9.22 99.87
N LYS A 2 -9.25 8.57 98.72
CA LYS A 2 -10.10 7.54 98.09
C LYS A 2 -9.15 6.72 97.19
N THR A 3 -9.36 5.42 97.19
CA THR A 3 -8.91 4.43 96.19
C THR A 3 -9.38 4.80 94.78
N THR A 4 -8.77 4.19 93.74
CA THR A 4 -9.39 3.71 92.48
C THR A 4 -8.46 3.94 91.28
N LYS A 5 -8.29 3.07 90.29
CA LYS A 5 -8.49 1.62 90.08
C LYS A 5 -7.63 1.33 88.84
N GLN A 6 -6.94 0.19 88.83
CA GLN A 6 -6.41 -0.40 87.61
C GLN A 6 -7.58 -0.68 86.65
N LEU A 7 -7.48 -0.22 85.39
CA LEU A 7 -8.34 -0.70 84.32
C LEU A 7 -7.48 -1.46 83.31
N LEU A 8 -7.83 -2.75 83.23
CA LEU A 8 -7.42 -3.76 82.28
C LEU A 8 -7.92 -3.35 80.88
N SER A 9 -7.00 -3.05 79.95
CA SER A 9 -7.35 -2.81 78.54
C SER A 9 -7.11 -4.08 77.73
N VAL A 10 -8.22 -4.59 77.20
CA VAL A 10 -8.35 -5.79 76.38
C VAL A 10 -7.56 -5.64 75.07
N LEU A 11 -6.80 -6.69 74.78
CA LEU A 11 -6.14 -6.99 73.52
C LEU A 11 -7.17 -7.16 72.39
N LEU A 12 -7.17 -6.26 71.40
CA LEU A 12 -7.82 -6.47 70.10
C LEU A 12 -6.73 -6.65 69.03
N ILE A 13 -6.46 -7.90 68.66
CA ILE A 13 -5.63 -8.26 67.51
C ILE A 13 -6.45 -7.94 66.26
N GLY A 14 -6.16 -6.82 65.62
CA GLY A 14 -6.67 -6.50 64.29
C GLY A 14 -6.00 -7.39 63.26
N THR A 15 -6.74 -8.36 62.73
CA THR A 15 -6.37 -9.09 61.51
C THR A 15 -6.44 -8.14 60.32
N ALA A 16 -5.30 -7.57 59.95
CA ALA A 16 -5.13 -6.91 58.67
C ALA A 16 -5.19 -7.99 57.57
N LEU A 17 -6.36 -8.12 56.94
CA LEU A 17 -6.49 -8.81 55.67
C LEU A 17 -5.68 -8.02 54.63
N LEU A 18 -4.47 -8.47 54.35
CA LEU A 18 -3.75 -8.07 53.15
C LEU A 18 -4.56 -8.59 51.95
N GLY A 19 -5.43 -7.75 51.42
CA GLY A 19 -6.04 -7.96 50.11
C GLY A 19 -4.92 -8.02 49.09
N ALA A 20 -4.62 -9.24 48.63
CA ALA A 20 -3.72 -9.45 47.51
C ALA A 20 -4.25 -8.63 46.33
N CYS A 21 -3.46 -7.65 45.88
CA CYS A 21 -3.67 -6.97 44.61
C CYS A 21 -3.86 -8.05 43.56
N LYS A 22 -5.06 -8.13 42.99
CA LYS A 22 -5.25 -8.77 41.69
C LYS A 22 -4.25 -8.06 40.78
N LYS A 23 -3.30 -8.81 40.22
CA LYS A 23 -2.50 -8.31 39.11
C LYS A 23 -3.52 -7.90 38.05
N ASP A 24 -3.74 -6.61 37.90
CA ASP A 24 -4.39 -6.07 36.72
C ASP A 24 -3.59 -6.62 35.55
N LYS A 25 -4.22 -7.51 34.78
CA LYS A 25 -3.69 -7.86 33.49
C LYS A 25 -3.88 -6.58 32.68
N ASP A 26 -2.79 -5.83 32.48
CA ASP A 26 -2.76 -4.77 31.47
C ASP A 26 -3.46 -5.33 30.24
N ALA A 27 -4.56 -4.67 29.84
CA ALA A 27 -5.32 -5.12 28.69
C ALA A 27 -4.36 -5.18 27.51
N ALA A 28 -4.20 -6.36 26.92
CA ALA A 28 -3.32 -6.53 25.78
C ALA A 28 -3.75 -5.53 24.70
N THR A 29 -2.79 -4.74 24.21
CA THR A 29 -2.99 -3.88 23.04
C THR A 29 -3.63 -4.71 21.93
N PRO A 30 -4.71 -4.28 21.25
CA PRO A 30 -5.34 -5.10 20.21
C PRO A 30 -4.40 -5.36 19.03
N ALA A 31 -4.62 -6.47 18.32
CA ALA A 31 -3.90 -6.79 17.09
C ALA A 31 -4.21 -5.80 15.97
N PRO A 32 -3.38 -5.72 14.91
CA PRO A 32 -3.68 -4.92 13.74
C PRO A 32 -5.00 -5.30 13.06
N THR A 33 -5.51 -4.42 12.22
CA THR A 33 -6.63 -4.68 11.32
C THR A 33 -6.25 -4.30 9.91
N ILE A 34 -6.72 -5.09 8.95
CA ILE A 34 -6.60 -4.83 7.50
C ILE A 34 -8.03 -4.72 6.98
N THR A 35 -8.34 -3.66 6.26
CA THR A 35 -9.66 -3.42 5.67
C THR A 35 -9.54 -2.86 4.27
N GLY A 36 -10.57 -3.04 3.43
CA GLY A 36 -10.58 -2.47 2.08
C GLY A 36 -9.51 -3.03 1.16
N LEU A 37 -9.18 -4.33 1.28
CA LEU A 37 -8.24 -4.96 0.36
C LEU A 37 -8.79 -4.94 -1.07
N GLU A 38 -8.08 -4.26 -1.97
CA GLU A 38 -8.29 -4.29 -3.41
C GLU A 38 -7.05 -4.86 -4.12
N VAL A 39 -7.29 -5.80 -5.04
CA VAL A 39 -6.25 -6.50 -5.81
C VAL A 39 -6.63 -6.48 -7.29
N GLY A 40 -5.75 -5.92 -8.11
CA GLY A 40 -5.99 -5.64 -9.52
C GLY A 40 -7.01 -4.52 -9.73
N ALA A 41 -7.17 -4.07 -10.98
CA ALA A 41 -8.03 -2.94 -11.30
C ALA A 41 -9.50 -3.17 -10.87
N GLY A 42 -10.03 -2.31 -9.99
CA GLY A 42 -11.40 -2.40 -9.50
C GLY A 42 -11.64 -3.67 -8.71
N ASN A 43 -10.62 -4.16 -8.01
CA ASN A 43 -10.61 -5.42 -7.26
C ASN A 43 -11.03 -6.65 -8.08
N ASN A 44 -10.69 -6.66 -9.37
CA ASN A 44 -11.05 -7.76 -10.29
C ASN A 44 -10.22 -9.04 -10.06
N LYS A 45 -9.20 -8.99 -9.19
CA LYS A 45 -8.32 -10.10 -8.83
C LYS A 45 -7.64 -10.74 -10.03
N THR A 46 -7.25 -9.90 -10.99
CA THR A 46 -6.58 -10.35 -12.22
C THR A 46 -5.24 -9.64 -12.37
N ALA A 47 -4.22 -10.43 -12.70
CA ALA A 47 -2.89 -9.96 -13.07
C ALA A 47 -2.60 -10.32 -14.53
N HIS A 48 -1.76 -9.51 -15.17
CA HIS A 48 -1.41 -9.67 -16.58
C HIS A 48 0.10 -9.72 -16.75
N PRO A 49 0.66 -10.76 -17.39
CA PRO A 49 2.10 -10.83 -17.63
C PRO A 49 2.64 -9.58 -18.32
N GLY A 50 3.71 -9.01 -17.77
CA GLY A 50 4.39 -7.82 -18.30
C GLY A 50 3.76 -6.49 -17.87
N ASN A 51 2.78 -6.52 -16.97
CA ASN A 51 2.12 -5.35 -16.41
C ASN A 51 2.22 -5.37 -14.87
N ASP A 52 1.81 -4.28 -14.24
CA ASP A 52 1.82 -4.17 -12.78
C ASP A 52 0.51 -4.69 -12.18
N LEU A 53 0.60 -5.33 -11.02
CA LEU A 53 -0.53 -5.69 -10.18
C LEU A 53 -0.68 -4.66 -9.06
N HIS A 54 -1.71 -3.83 -9.15
CA HIS A 54 -2.11 -2.94 -8.07
C HIS A 54 -2.63 -3.73 -6.85
N VAL A 55 -2.14 -3.39 -5.66
CA VAL A 55 -2.63 -3.91 -4.37
C VAL A 55 -2.74 -2.76 -3.38
N GLU A 56 -3.94 -2.57 -2.83
CA GLU A 56 -4.18 -1.56 -1.81
C GLU A 56 -4.94 -2.10 -0.59
N ALA A 57 -4.68 -1.54 0.59
CA ALA A 57 -5.41 -1.83 1.81
C ALA A 57 -5.23 -0.74 2.88
N GLN A 58 -6.26 -0.56 3.71
CA GLN A 58 -6.20 0.30 4.89
C GLN A 58 -5.76 -0.50 6.12
N ILE A 59 -4.72 -0.02 6.81
CA ILE A 59 -4.11 -0.67 7.96
C ILE A 59 -4.31 0.17 9.22
N SER A 60 -4.71 -0.47 10.32
CA SER A 60 -4.65 0.11 11.66
C SER A 60 -3.93 -0.84 12.62
N ALA A 61 -2.88 -0.38 13.28
CA ALA A 61 -2.10 -1.14 14.25
C ALA A 61 -1.98 -0.34 15.56
N PRO A 62 -2.79 -0.65 16.60
CA PRO A 62 -2.71 0.05 17.88
C PRO A 62 -1.32 -0.02 18.53
N GLY A 63 -0.60 -1.13 18.31
CA GLY A 63 0.79 -1.35 18.71
C GLY A 63 1.85 -0.79 17.76
N ASN A 64 1.47 0.09 16.82
CA ASN A 64 2.28 0.63 15.72
C ASN A 64 2.72 -0.46 14.72
N ILE A 65 2.71 -0.15 13.44
CA ILE A 65 3.14 -1.07 12.38
C ILE A 65 4.64 -1.31 12.52
N ARG A 66 5.06 -2.57 12.54
CA ARG A 66 6.48 -2.94 12.39
C ARG A 66 6.81 -3.18 10.93
N ASN A 67 5.98 -3.95 10.23
CA ASN A 67 6.09 -4.23 8.81
C ASN A 67 4.78 -4.74 8.21
N VAL A 68 4.71 -4.68 6.88
CA VAL A 68 3.70 -5.32 6.06
C VAL A 68 4.40 -6.29 5.12
N VAL A 69 3.87 -7.50 4.97
CA VAL A 69 4.41 -8.53 4.08
C VAL A 69 3.36 -8.90 3.06
N LEU A 70 3.67 -8.72 1.78
CA LEU A 70 2.88 -9.25 0.67
C LEU A 70 3.55 -10.51 0.15
N SER A 71 2.78 -11.60 0.09
CA SER A 71 3.19 -12.81 -0.60
C SER A 71 2.18 -13.21 -1.66
N ILE A 72 2.65 -13.71 -2.80
CA ILE A 72 1.85 -14.24 -3.90
C ILE A 72 2.55 -15.48 -4.42
N GLN A 73 1.83 -16.57 -4.62
CA GLN A 73 2.38 -17.82 -5.13
C GLN A 73 1.35 -18.56 -6.00
N PRO A 74 1.78 -19.37 -6.98
CA PRO A 74 0.85 -20.18 -7.75
C PRO A 74 0.17 -21.21 -6.85
N GLU A 75 -1.13 -21.46 -7.05
CA GLU A 75 -1.84 -22.51 -6.31
C GLU A 75 -1.27 -23.91 -6.62
N ASN A 76 -0.75 -24.09 -7.84
CA ASN A 76 -0.25 -25.37 -8.32
C ASN A 76 1.02 -25.17 -9.15
N GLY A 77 1.99 -26.07 -8.97
CA GLY A 77 3.22 -26.11 -9.78
C GLY A 77 4.22 -25.02 -9.42
N SER A 78 4.95 -24.55 -10.42
CA SER A 78 5.96 -23.49 -10.31
C SER A 78 5.54 -22.29 -11.14
N GLY A 79 5.83 -21.08 -10.66
CA GLY A 79 5.44 -19.85 -11.32
C GLY A 79 6.01 -18.62 -10.61
N TRP A 80 5.52 -17.46 -11.01
CA TRP A 80 5.86 -16.18 -10.40
C TRP A 80 5.57 -16.20 -8.88
N GLN A 81 6.47 -15.64 -8.10
CA GLN A 81 6.33 -15.59 -6.65
C GLN A 81 6.75 -14.22 -6.13
N VAL A 82 6.01 -13.74 -5.15
CA VAL A 82 6.29 -12.49 -4.43
C VAL A 82 6.41 -12.84 -2.96
N ASN A 83 7.39 -12.26 -2.29
CA ASN A 83 7.52 -12.27 -0.84
C ASN A 83 8.31 -11.03 -0.41
N THR A 84 7.62 -9.90 -0.36
CA THR A 84 8.23 -8.59 -0.15
C THR A 84 7.81 -8.05 1.22
N THR A 85 8.78 -7.51 1.95
CA THR A 85 8.56 -6.84 3.25
C THR A 85 8.66 -5.34 3.06
N TYR A 86 7.59 -4.63 3.40
CA TYR A 86 7.47 -3.19 3.33
C TYR A 86 7.58 -2.59 4.73
N THR A 87 8.42 -1.55 4.84
CA THR A 87 8.63 -0.79 6.08
C THR A 87 8.69 0.71 5.83
N GLU A 88 9.09 1.12 4.63
CA GLU A 88 9.16 2.52 4.22
C GLU A 88 7.78 3.16 4.30
N ASN A 89 7.71 4.36 4.87
CA ASN A 89 6.47 5.12 5.10
C ASN A 89 5.36 4.36 5.86
N LEU A 90 5.66 3.20 6.47
CA LEU A 90 4.72 2.36 7.21
C LEU A 90 5.16 2.15 8.66
N ALA A 91 6.43 1.83 8.89
CA ALA A 91 6.94 1.46 10.22
C ALA A 91 6.78 2.60 11.24
N GLY A 92 6.34 2.25 12.45
CA GLY A 92 6.05 3.18 13.54
C GLY A 92 4.70 3.88 13.45
N LEU A 93 3.98 3.79 12.32
CA LEU A 93 2.66 4.41 12.17
C LEU A 93 1.56 3.60 12.85
N LYS A 94 0.53 4.28 13.33
CA LYS A 94 -0.69 3.63 13.85
C LYS A 94 -1.70 3.31 12.76
N ASN A 95 -1.79 4.16 11.75
CA ASN A 95 -2.66 3.96 10.60
C ASN A 95 -1.85 4.27 9.34
N ALA A 96 -2.03 3.48 8.31
CA ALA A 96 -1.39 3.68 7.02
C ALA A 96 -2.26 3.10 5.91
N GLU A 97 -2.09 3.62 4.71
CA GLU A 97 -2.52 2.99 3.49
C GLU A 97 -1.34 2.19 2.94
N PHE A 98 -1.58 0.92 2.66
CA PHE A 98 -0.72 0.12 1.82
C PHE A 98 -1.21 0.31 0.39
N HIS A 99 -0.35 0.76 -0.51
CA HIS A 99 -0.67 0.96 -1.92
C HIS A 99 0.62 0.69 -2.69
N GLU A 100 0.66 -0.47 -3.34
CA GLU A 100 1.83 -0.93 -4.07
C GLU A 100 1.43 -1.42 -5.46
N HIS A 101 2.34 -1.24 -6.41
CA HIS A 101 2.27 -1.84 -7.74
C HIS A 101 3.33 -2.93 -7.83
N ILE A 102 2.91 -4.15 -8.15
CA ILE A 102 3.80 -5.32 -8.15
C ILE A 102 4.05 -5.77 -9.59
N ASP A 103 5.31 -5.71 -10.03
CA ASP A 103 5.72 -6.21 -11.34
C ASP A 103 5.30 -7.68 -11.53
N VAL A 104 4.47 -7.92 -12.54
CA VAL A 104 4.17 -9.27 -13.03
C VAL A 104 5.12 -9.58 -14.19
N PRO A 105 6.04 -10.56 -14.07
CA PRO A 105 6.96 -10.90 -15.15
C PRO A 105 6.24 -11.17 -16.47
N GLY A 106 6.84 -10.74 -17.59
CA GLY A 106 6.29 -10.96 -18.94
C GLY A 106 6.11 -12.44 -19.31
N ASP A 107 6.85 -13.33 -18.66
CA ASP A 107 6.79 -14.78 -18.80
C ASP A 107 6.05 -15.48 -17.64
N ALA A 108 5.36 -14.73 -16.78
CA ALA A 108 4.58 -15.29 -15.67
C ALA A 108 3.58 -16.33 -16.20
N ALA A 109 3.64 -17.54 -15.61
CA ALA A 109 2.75 -18.63 -15.99
C ALA A 109 1.30 -18.25 -15.71
N GLN A 110 0.43 -18.41 -16.71
CA GLN A 110 -1.00 -18.19 -16.55
C GLN A 110 -1.62 -19.23 -15.61
N GLY A 111 -2.64 -18.82 -14.87
CA GLY A 111 -3.37 -19.70 -13.97
C GLY A 111 -3.73 -19.03 -12.65
N LYS A 112 -4.06 -19.86 -11.66
CA LYS A 112 -4.47 -19.41 -10.33
C LYS A 112 -3.30 -19.25 -9.40
N TYR A 113 -3.33 -18.16 -8.67
CA TYR A 113 -2.39 -17.77 -7.64
C TYR A 113 -3.18 -17.45 -6.37
N HIS A 114 -2.51 -17.57 -5.24
CA HIS A 114 -3.04 -17.22 -3.94
C HIS A 114 -2.02 -16.33 -3.23
N GLY A 115 -2.52 -15.27 -2.61
CA GLY A 115 -1.70 -14.28 -1.94
C GLY A 115 -2.15 -13.98 -0.53
N HIS A 116 -1.23 -13.46 0.27
CA HIS A 116 -1.44 -13.03 1.64
C HIS A 116 -0.87 -11.65 1.85
N LEU A 117 -1.63 -10.79 2.53
CA LEU A 117 -1.16 -9.54 3.09
C LEU A 117 -1.14 -9.66 4.61
N THR A 118 0.05 -9.63 5.20
CA THR A 118 0.27 -9.75 6.65
C THR A 118 0.80 -8.47 7.23
N VAL A 119 0.14 -7.95 8.28
CA VAL A 119 0.64 -6.82 9.07
C VAL A 119 1.15 -7.35 10.41
N THR A 120 2.37 -6.98 10.78
CA THR A 120 2.94 -7.25 12.11
C THR A 120 3.14 -5.94 12.85
N ASP A 121 2.71 -5.84 14.11
CA ASP A 121 2.94 -4.67 14.97
C ASP A 121 4.24 -4.75 15.79
N GLU A 122 4.62 -3.65 16.46
CA GLU A 122 5.84 -3.61 17.30
C GLU A 122 5.75 -4.51 18.53
N ASN A 123 4.54 -4.86 18.98
CA ASN A 123 4.31 -5.83 20.06
C ASN A 123 4.36 -7.30 19.58
N GLY A 124 4.51 -7.53 18.27
CA GLY A 124 4.57 -8.86 17.65
C GLY A 124 3.21 -9.48 17.35
N GLN A 125 2.11 -8.74 17.51
CA GLN A 125 0.78 -9.16 17.07
C GLN A 125 0.69 -9.10 15.56
N LYS A 126 -0.14 -9.99 14.99
CA LYS A 126 -0.27 -10.15 13.55
C LYS A 126 -1.72 -10.26 13.14
N THR A 127 -2.00 -9.72 11.95
CA THR A 127 -3.24 -9.94 11.22
C THR A 127 -2.88 -10.23 9.77
N GLU A 128 -3.54 -11.22 9.20
CA GLU A 128 -3.36 -11.66 7.82
C GLU A 128 -4.72 -11.63 7.12
N THR A 129 -4.70 -11.23 5.86
CA THR A 129 -5.81 -11.42 4.93
C THR A 129 -5.29 -12.12 3.69
N GLU A 130 -6.12 -12.95 3.07
CA GLU A 130 -5.79 -13.75 1.91
C GLU A 130 -6.64 -13.36 0.71
N PHE A 131 -6.12 -13.61 -0.50
CA PHE A 131 -6.85 -13.35 -1.74
C PHE A 131 -6.45 -14.34 -2.83
N ASP A 132 -7.44 -14.72 -3.63
CA ASP A 132 -7.20 -15.40 -4.89
C ASP A 132 -6.82 -14.39 -5.97
N LEU A 133 -5.99 -14.81 -6.91
CA LEU A 133 -5.54 -14.02 -8.05
C LEU A 133 -5.51 -14.90 -9.30
N ASN A 134 -6.00 -14.40 -10.43
CA ASN A 134 -5.90 -15.08 -11.71
C ASN A 134 -4.91 -14.35 -12.62
N VAL A 135 -3.83 -15.01 -13.03
CA VAL A 135 -2.89 -14.51 -14.03
C VAL A 135 -3.36 -14.93 -15.41
N THR A 136 -3.67 -13.96 -16.27
CA THR A 136 -4.11 -14.21 -17.65
C THR A 136 -3.48 -13.19 -18.60
N ALA A 137 -3.08 -13.60 -19.79
CA ALA A 137 -2.69 -12.64 -20.81
C ALA A 137 -3.93 -11.95 -21.38
N ASP A 138 -3.86 -10.64 -21.54
CA ASP A 138 -4.77 -9.87 -22.37
C ASP A 138 -3.95 -8.97 -23.30
N PRO A 139 -3.66 -9.41 -24.54
CA PRO A 139 -2.83 -8.66 -25.48
C PRO A 139 -3.54 -7.41 -26.03
N THR A 140 -4.77 -7.13 -25.59
CA THR A 140 -5.53 -5.95 -25.99
C THR A 140 -5.50 -4.83 -24.95
N LEU A 141 -4.87 -5.06 -23.79
CA LEU A 141 -4.63 -4.00 -22.80
C LEU A 141 -3.67 -2.94 -23.36
N PRO A 142 -3.81 -1.68 -22.92
CA PRO A 142 -2.77 -0.69 -23.12
C PRO A 142 -1.44 -1.10 -22.47
N SER A 143 -0.34 -0.77 -23.12
CA SER A 143 1.03 -0.94 -22.60
C SER A 143 1.84 0.34 -22.75
N ALA A 144 2.83 0.51 -21.87
CA ALA A 144 3.86 1.54 -21.96
C ALA A 144 5.23 0.89 -21.83
N THR A 145 6.20 1.37 -22.61
CA THR A 145 7.61 0.96 -22.48
C THR A 145 8.51 2.18 -22.46
N GLY A 146 9.66 2.06 -21.77
CA GLY A 146 10.56 3.19 -21.55
C GLY A 146 9.86 4.34 -20.84
N PHE A 147 9.01 4.02 -19.85
CA PHE A 147 8.45 5.04 -18.99
C PHE A 147 9.57 5.57 -18.11
N GLU A 148 9.87 6.85 -18.22
CA GLU A 148 10.92 7.50 -17.43
C GLU A 148 10.42 8.88 -16.97
N VAL A 149 10.84 9.27 -15.77
CA VAL A 149 10.52 10.58 -15.19
C VAL A 149 11.77 11.29 -14.70
N GLY A 150 11.78 12.62 -14.76
CA GLY A 150 12.94 13.40 -14.33
C GLY A 150 12.63 14.85 -14.05
N LEU A 151 13.20 15.39 -12.97
CA LEU A 151 13.11 16.81 -12.68
C LEU A 151 14.08 17.63 -13.52
N ASN A 152 13.64 18.82 -13.93
CA ASN A 152 14.54 19.83 -14.45
C ASN A 152 15.51 20.34 -13.36
N ALA A 153 16.52 21.13 -13.75
CA ALA A 153 17.52 21.65 -12.82
C ALA A 153 16.95 22.58 -11.73
N ALA A 154 15.79 23.22 -11.96
CA ALA A 154 15.11 24.05 -10.96
C ALA A 154 14.24 23.22 -10.00
N GLY A 155 14.09 21.92 -10.25
CA GLY A 155 13.27 21.00 -9.46
C GLY A 155 11.77 21.31 -9.51
N ASN A 156 11.29 22.09 -10.47
CA ASN A 156 9.90 22.58 -10.50
C ASN A 156 9.07 22.04 -11.66
N ASP A 157 9.70 21.37 -12.60
CA ASP A 157 9.09 20.81 -13.80
C ASP A 157 9.51 19.34 -13.91
N LEU A 158 8.53 18.45 -13.86
CA LEU A 158 8.70 17.01 -13.97
C LEU A 158 8.44 16.59 -15.42
N HIS A 159 9.49 16.17 -16.10
CA HIS A 159 9.43 15.49 -17.38
C HIS A 159 8.92 14.06 -17.20
N ALA A 160 8.07 13.61 -18.13
CA ALA A 160 7.60 12.24 -18.25
C ALA A 160 7.54 11.83 -19.73
N GLU A 161 8.15 10.69 -20.05
CA GLU A 161 8.14 10.12 -21.39
C GLU A 161 7.85 8.63 -21.39
N ALA A 162 7.22 8.13 -22.45
CA ALA A 162 6.93 6.71 -22.64
C ALA A 162 6.53 6.40 -24.09
N SER A 163 6.78 5.18 -24.55
CA SER A 163 6.20 4.63 -25.79
C SER A 163 4.92 3.87 -25.48
N ILE A 164 3.77 4.43 -25.86
CA ILE A 164 2.44 3.88 -25.56
C ILE A 164 1.94 3.04 -26.73
N THR A 165 1.35 1.88 -26.42
CA THR A 165 0.53 1.09 -27.35
C THR A 165 -0.84 0.85 -26.73
N ALA A 166 -1.91 1.14 -27.46
CA ALA A 166 -3.29 0.87 -27.04
C ALA A 166 -4.06 0.22 -28.19
N PRO A 167 -4.22 -1.11 -28.20
CA PRO A 167 -4.87 -1.83 -29.29
C PRO A 167 -6.28 -1.35 -29.62
N ASN A 168 -7.05 -0.93 -28.60
CA ASN A 168 -8.40 -0.36 -28.79
C ASN A 168 -8.41 1.17 -28.90
N LYS A 169 -7.27 1.78 -29.27
CA LYS A 169 -7.03 3.22 -29.42
C LYS A 169 -7.09 3.99 -28.10
N ILE A 170 -6.17 4.94 -27.92
CA ILE A 170 -6.09 5.76 -26.71
C ILE A 170 -7.35 6.61 -26.55
N ALA A 171 -7.96 6.58 -25.37
CA ALA A 171 -9.01 7.50 -24.95
C ALA A 171 -8.44 8.66 -24.12
N SER A 172 -7.58 8.34 -23.15
CA SER A 172 -6.87 9.33 -22.32
C SER A 172 -5.59 8.75 -21.76
N ILE A 173 -4.68 9.64 -21.37
CA ILE A 173 -3.52 9.32 -20.55
C ILE A 173 -3.57 10.22 -19.33
N THR A 174 -3.36 9.66 -18.14
CA THR A 174 -3.29 10.40 -16.89
C THR A 174 -1.89 10.23 -16.30
N ILE A 175 -1.30 11.32 -15.82
CA ILE A 175 -0.13 11.29 -14.94
C ILE A 175 -0.57 11.71 -13.55
N GLU A 176 -0.36 10.86 -12.57
CA GLU A 176 -0.58 11.13 -11.15
C GLU A 176 0.77 11.17 -10.43
N VAL A 177 0.95 12.11 -9.50
CA VAL A 177 2.16 12.24 -8.69
C VAL A 177 1.74 12.25 -7.23
N HIS A 178 2.26 11.31 -6.44
CA HIS A 178 1.89 11.12 -5.03
C HIS A 178 3.15 11.12 -4.15
N GLY A 179 3.16 11.90 -3.07
CA GLY A 179 4.28 11.89 -2.12
C GLY A 179 4.28 13.05 -1.12
N ALA A 180 4.85 12.81 0.06
CA ALA A 180 5.00 13.81 1.13
C ALA A 180 3.70 14.56 1.50
N GLY A 181 2.55 13.88 1.44
CA GLY A 181 1.22 14.48 1.71
C GLY A 181 0.75 15.46 0.64
N TRP A 182 1.34 15.39 -0.56
CA TRP A 182 0.98 16.16 -1.74
C TRP A 182 0.67 15.22 -2.90
N GLU A 183 -0.37 15.58 -3.66
CA GLU A 183 -0.81 14.84 -4.84
C GLU A 183 -1.06 15.80 -6.01
N LYS A 184 -0.89 15.30 -7.24
CA LYS A 184 -1.29 16.01 -8.45
C LYS A 184 -1.66 15.04 -9.56
N GLU A 185 -2.83 15.27 -10.15
CA GLU A 185 -3.31 14.54 -11.31
C GLU A 185 -3.37 15.48 -12.54
N VAL A 186 -2.90 15.00 -13.69
CA VAL A 186 -3.04 15.67 -14.98
C VAL A 186 -3.56 14.69 -16.02
N VAL A 187 -4.74 14.98 -16.56
CA VAL A 187 -5.37 14.19 -17.64
C VAL A 187 -5.09 14.82 -19.00
N TYR A 188 -4.55 14.03 -19.93
CA TYR A 188 -4.30 14.40 -21.31
C TYR A 188 -5.35 13.79 -22.24
N THR A 189 -5.89 14.62 -23.14
CA THR A 189 -6.89 14.25 -24.16
C THR A 189 -6.58 14.90 -25.51
N ASP A 190 -5.28 15.06 -25.80
CA ASP A 190 -4.80 15.75 -27.00
C ASP A 190 -5.35 15.14 -28.29
N ALA A 191 -5.74 15.99 -29.24
CA ALA A 191 -6.24 15.54 -30.54
C ALA A 191 -5.22 14.71 -31.36
N ALA A 192 -3.92 14.90 -31.11
CA ALA A 192 -2.85 14.12 -31.73
C ALA A 192 -2.66 12.72 -31.10
N MET A 193 -3.23 12.48 -29.92
CA MET A 193 -3.09 11.25 -29.15
C MET A 193 -4.38 10.42 -29.18
N VAL A 194 -5.53 11.04 -28.91
CA VAL A 194 -6.82 10.35 -28.82
C VAL A 194 -7.15 9.67 -30.16
N GLY A 195 -7.53 8.40 -30.10
CA GLY A 195 -7.83 7.59 -31.28
C GLY A 195 -6.63 6.93 -31.94
N GLN A 196 -5.40 7.22 -31.50
CA GLN A 196 -4.20 6.53 -31.98
C GLN A 196 -4.02 5.18 -31.30
N THR A 197 -3.45 4.20 -32.00
CA THR A 197 -3.08 2.90 -31.42
C THR A 197 -1.67 2.90 -30.81
N THR A 198 -0.88 3.92 -31.13
CA THR A 198 0.48 4.12 -30.61
C THR A 198 0.74 5.60 -30.42
N TYR A 199 1.48 6.00 -29.39
CA TYR A 199 1.83 7.39 -29.13
C TYR A 199 3.13 7.48 -28.34
N ASN A 200 4.02 8.40 -28.71
CA ASN A 200 5.19 8.73 -27.88
C ASN A 200 4.79 9.85 -26.95
N LEU A 201 4.60 9.52 -25.67
CA LEU A 201 4.31 10.47 -24.62
C LEU A 201 5.55 11.32 -24.36
N HIS A 202 5.36 12.63 -24.31
CA HIS A 202 6.35 13.58 -23.84
C HIS A 202 5.60 14.73 -23.18
N LYS A 203 5.59 14.74 -21.85
CA LYS A 203 4.78 15.66 -21.04
C LYS A 203 5.57 16.24 -19.89
N HIS A 204 5.08 17.38 -19.42
CA HIS A 204 5.65 18.11 -18.32
C HIS A 204 4.55 18.39 -17.29
N VAL A 205 4.84 18.08 -16.03
CA VAL A 205 3.96 18.34 -14.89
C VAL A 205 4.64 19.37 -13.99
N ASP A 206 3.99 20.50 -13.77
CA ASP A 206 4.48 21.51 -12.81
C ASP A 206 4.39 20.96 -11.38
N VAL A 207 5.54 20.81 -10.73
CA VAL A 207 5.67 20.33 -9.35
C VAL A 207 6.27 21.41 -8.45
N THR A 208 6.08 22.68 -8.79
CA THR A 208 6.58 23.82 -8.00
C THR A 208 6.08 23.78 -6.56
N ALA A 209 4.80 23.43 -6.36
CA ALA A 209 4.16 23.40 -5.04
C ALA A 209 4.44 22.12 -4.24
N ALA A 210 5.06 21.10 -4.84
CA ALA A 210 5.39 19.87 -4.15
C ALA A 210 6.43 20.16 -3.04
N PRO A 211 6.29 19.59 -1.83
CA PRO A 211 7.35 19.60 -0.83
C PRO A 211 8.63 18.87 -1.26
N LYS A 212 9.67 18.94 -0.43
CA LYS A 212 10.84 18.05 -0.58
C LYS A 212 10.45 16.64 -0.14
N GLY A 213 10.89 15.62 -0.86
CA GLY A 213 10.57 14.24 -0.52
C GLY A 213 10.67 13.28 -1.70
N HIS A 214 10.33 12.02 -1.42
CA HIS A 214 10.19 10.97 -2.42
C HIS A 214 8.77 10.96 -2.98
N TYR A 215 8.64 10.75 -4.29
CA TYR A 215 7.38 10.78 -5.02
C TYR A 215 7.28 9.59 -5.96
N HIS A 216 6.10 8.97 -5.98
CA HIS A 216 5.70 7.99 -6.98
C HIS A 216 4.93 8.71 -8.10
N VAL A 217 5.13 8.28 -9.34
CA VAL A 217 4.51 8.82 -10.54
C VAL A 217 3.83 7.68 -11.27
N HIS A 218 2.52 7.78 -11.40
CA HIS A 218 1.71 6.78 -12.08
C HIS A 218 1.30 7.28 -13.45
N LEU A 219 1.60 6.48 -14.47
CA LEU A 219 1.15 6.67 -15.84
C LEU A 219 -0.02 5.72 -16.09
N LYS A 220 -1.23 6.27 -16.16
CA LYS A 220 -2.44 5.50 -16.47
C LYS A 220 -2.86 5.71 -17.91
N VAL A 221 -2.98 4.63 -18.67
CA VAL A 221 -3.46 4.65 -20.05
C VAL A 221 -4.82 4.01 -20.12
N ILE A 222 -5.81 4.74 -20.64
CA ILE A 222 -7.18 4.23 -20.85
C ILE A 222 -7.46 4.22 -22.36
N ASP A 223 -7.98 3.12 -22.88
CA ASP A 223 -8.38 2.98 -24.27
C ASP A 223 -9.88 3.24 -24.50
N GLN A 224 -10.31 3.32 -25.77
CA GLN A 224 -11.70 3.60 -26.14
C GLN A 224 -12.64 2.41 -25.88
N ALA A 225 -12.12 1.22 -25.56
CA ALA A 225 -12.91 0.11 -25.05
C ALA A 225 -13.09 0.16 -23.53
N GLY A 226 -12.50 1.16 -22.85
CA GLY A 226 -12.52 1.32 -21.40
C GLY A 226 -11.53 0.41 -20.68
N LYS A 227 -10.61 -0.25 -21.40
CA LYS A 227 -9.53 -0.99 -20.77
C LYS A 227 -8.46 -0.01 -20.30
N GLN A 228 -7.85 -0.32 -19.17
CA GLN A 228 -6.84 0.52 -18.57
C GLN A 228 -5.65 -0.31 -18.10
N ASN A 229 -4.49 0.33 -18.07
CA ASN A 229 -3.29 -0.20 -17.44
C ASN A 229 -2.51 0.97 -16.82
N GLU A 230 -1.73 0.68 -15.80
CA GLU A 230 -0.96 1.66 -15.03
C GLU A 230 0.49 1.20 -14.94
N PHE A 231 1.40 2.17 -14.85
CA PHE A 231 2.84 1.97 -14.77
C PHE A 231 3.39 2.97 -13.77
N GLU A 232 4.40 2.56 -13.00
CA GLU A 232 4.97 3.40 -11.95
C GLU A 232 6.44 3.73 -12.22
N GLU A 233 6.82 4.96 -11.90
CA GLU A 233 8.21 5.41 -11.76
C GLU A 233 8.30 6.33 -10.53
N HIS A 234 9.51 6.67 -10.09
CA HIS A 234 9.67 7.52 -8.92
C HIS A 234 10.73 8.62 -9.10
N PHE A 235 10.65 9.68 -8.29
CA PHE A 235 11.69 10.71 -8.23
C PHE A 235 11.84 11.31 -6.83
N ASP A 236 13.03 11.85 -6.55
CA ASP A 236 13.31 12.60 -5.34
C ASP A 236 13.34 14.10 -5.64
N LYS A 237 12.56 14.87 -4.86
CA LYS A 237 12.56 16.34 -4.92
C LYS A 237 13.49 16.93 -3.85
N PRO A 238 14.54 17.67 -4.25
CA PRO A 238 15.62 18.10 -3.36
C PRO A 238 15.30 19.28 -2.43
#